data_AF-A0A368KMX7-F1
#
_entry.id   AF-A0A368KMX7-F1
#
_cell.length_a   1.000
_cell.length_b   1.000
_cell.length_c   1.000
_cell.angle_alpha   90.00
_cell.angle_beta   90.00
_cell.angle_gamma   90.00
#
_symmetry.space_group_name_H-M   'P 1'
#
loop_
_entity.id
_entity.type
_entity.pdbx_description
1 polymer ?
#
loop_
_entity_poly.entity_id
_entity_poly.type
_entity_poly.pdbx_seq_one_letter_code
_entity_poly.pdbx_strand_id
1 'polypeptide(L)'
;MAVPISKNQLYTEILGIPPHDCPPNHYRLLGLNNFERDPATIEVALNARVQLIKNARHGAAAESFIRHVQEVGNLLLTPHLKEAYDGILLQQTLNPPASVPPAPYGLAQPQPAPAPAQVPFPGQPHAYSAGQQPTPTAPAGSVPRATAPAKQSKPRPKLKRTGIHVPVWVRLVIIGMFVAAHGAIYWYAYDYLNKPVNSPTGELSQTQDPATNSPPVGETANTANEQSVSPPPPPQPP
;
A
#
# COMPACT_ATOMS: atom_id res chain seq x y z
N MET A 1 -5.48 18.79 25.90
CA MET A 1 -5.46 17.35 25.56
C MET A 1 -5.16 17.25 24.08
N ALA A 2 -4.07 16.60 23.68
CA ALA A 2 -3.73 16.46 22.26
C ALA A 2 -4.64 15.38 21.64
N VAL A 3 -5.42 15.75 20.62
CA VAL A 3 -6.27 14.80 19.90
C VAL A 3 -5.36 13.81 19.15
N PRO A 4 -5.54 12.50 19.31
CA PRO A 4 -4.77 11.52 18.55
C PRO A 4 -5.08 11.67 17.06
N ILE A 5 -4.04 11.87 16.27
CA ILE A 5 -4.16 12.11 14.83
C ILE A 5 -4.34 10.78 14.11
N SER A 6 -5.43 10.66 13.37
CA SER A 6 -5.74 9.44 12.60
C SER A 6 -4.91 9.38 11.31
N LYS A 7 -4.70 8.15 10.78
CA LYS A 7 -4.03 7.96 9.47
C LYS A 7 -4.77 8.68 8.34
N ASN A 8 -6.10 8.66 8.35
CA ASN A 8 -6.92 9.33 7.33
C ASN A 8 -6.70 10.84 7.31
N GLN A 9 -6.56 11.46 8.48
CA GLN A 9 -6.22 12.88 8.59
C GLN A 9 -4.85 13.17 7.98
N LEU A 10 -3.86 12.28 8.14
CA LEU A 10 -2.54 12.42 7.52
C LEU A 10 -2.60 12.29 5.99
N TYR A 11 -3.44 11.40 5.46
CA TYR A 11 -3.67 11.30 4.01
C TYR A 11 -4.23 12.61 3.44
N THR A 12 -5.22 13.21 4.09
CA THR A 12 -5.81 14.47 3.62
C THR A 12 -4.88 15.67 3.82
N GLU A 13 -4.29 15.83 5.01
CA GLU A 13 -3.45 17.00 5.34
C GLU A 13 -2.12 17.03 4.57
N ILE A 14 -1.46 15.88 4.41
CA ILE A 14 -0.10 15.82 3.87
C ILE A 14 -0.10 15.41 2.40
N LEU A 15 -0.94 14.44 2.02
CA LEU A 15 -0.95 13.93 0.64
C LEU A 15 -2.00 14.59 -0.24
N GLY A 16 -2.88 15.42 0.34
CA GLY A 16 -3.96 16.09 -0.39
C GLY A 16 -5.03 15.13 -0.91
N ILE A 17 -5.14 13.94 -0.32
CA ILE A 17 -6.10 12.92 -0.75
C ILE A 17 -7.47 13.27 -0.16
N PRO A 18 -8.53 13.39 -0.99
CA PRO A 18 -9.86 13.70 -0.49
C PRO A 18 -10.31 12.69 0.57
N PRO A 19 -11.07 13.10 1.59
CA PRO A 19 -11.48 12.21 2.68
C PRO A 19 -12.37 11.05 2.20
N HIS A 20 -13.06 11.19 1.06
CA HIS A 20 -13.86 10.12 0.45
C HIS A 20 -13.02 9.07 -0.28
N ASP A 21 -11.78 9.39 -0.63
CA ASP A 21 -10.82 8.49 -1.28
C ASP A 21 -9.89 7.80 -0.26
N CYS A 22 -10.17 7.98 1.04
CA CYS A 22 -9.42 7.37 2.12
C CYS A 22 -10.07 6.03 2.55
N PRO A 23 -9.31 4.93 2.69
CA PRO A 23 -7.86 4.84 2.51
C PRO A 23 -7.45 4.72 1.03
N PRO A 24 -6.36 5.38 0.61
CA PRO A 24 -5.86 5.24 -0.75
C PRO A 24 -5.25 3.86 -0.99
N ASN A 25 -5.21 3.44 -2.26
CA ASN A 25 -4.43 2.26 -2.65
C ASN A 25 -2.91 2.51 -2.48
N HIS A 26 -2.09 1.45 -2.50
CA HIS A 26 -0.64 1.56 -2.27
C HIS A 26 0.08 2.44 -3.30
N TYR A 27 -0.34 2.41 -4.57
CA TYR A 27 0.22 3.25 -5.63
C TYR A 27 -0.10 4.73 -5.41
N ARG A 28 -1.35 5.06 -5.08
CA ARG A 28 -1.83 6.40 -4.76
C ARG A 28 -1.16 6.95 -3.49
N LEU A 29 -0.89 6.09 -2.51
CA LEU A 29 -0.12 6.48 -1.33
C LEU A 29 1.27 7.01 -1.74
N LEU A 30 1.92 6.42 -2.73
CA LEU A 30 3.22 6.89 -3.26
C LEU A 30 3.10 8.01 -4.31
N GLY A 31 1.90 8.28 -4.84
CA GLY A 31 1.70 9.22 -5.94
C GLY A 31 2.02 8.62 -7.32
N LEU A 32 1.96 7.30 -7.44
CA LEU A 32 2.25 6.53 -8.65
C LEU A 32 0.99 6.10 -9.36
N ASN A 33 1.07 5.89 -10.68
CA ASN A 33 0.03 5.21 -11.44
C ASN A 33 -0.18 3.78 -10.96
N ASN A 34 -1.42 3.30 -11.06
CA ASN A 34 -1.73 1.91 -10.70
C ASN A 34 -0.89 0.97 -11.57
N PHE A 35 -0.36 -0.09 -10.95
CA PHE A 35 0.44 -1.12 -11.63
C PHE A 35 1.74 -0.60 -12.25
N GLU A 36 2.35 0.45 -11.67
CA GLU A 36 3.68 0.90 -12.07
C GLU A 36 4.67 -0.27 -12.11
N ARG A 37 5.41 -0.41 -13.22
CA ARG A 37 6.28 -1.58 -13.47
C ARG A 37 7.74 -1.29 -13.19
N ASP A 38 8.14 -0.03 -13.31
CA ASP A 38 9.55 0.33 -13.13
C ASP A 38 9.91 0.47 -11.65
N PRO A 39 10.78 -0.40 -11.09
CA PRO A 39 11.21 -0.30 -9.70
C PRO A 39 11.92 1.02 -9.41
N ALA A 40 12.68 1.58 -10.36
CA ALA A 40 13.37 2.85 -10.15
C ALA A 40 12.38 4.00 -9.93
N THR A 41 11.30 4.03 -10.71
CA THR A 41 10.19 4.98 -10.54
C THR A 41 9.53 4.82 -9.16
N ILE A 42 9.34 3.58 -8.69
CA ILE A 42 8.79 3.31 -7.36
C ILE A 42 9.72 3.81 -6.25
N GLU A 43 11.03 3.57 -6.34
CA GLU A 43 12.02 4.06 -5.38
C GLU A 43 12.06 5.60 -5.31
N VAL A 44 12.05 6.26 -6.47
CA VAL A 44 12.04 7.73 -6.55
C VAL A 44 10.79 8.29 -5.88
N ALA A 45 9.62 7.72 -6.17
CA ALA A 45 8.36 8.16 -5.57
C ALA A 45 8.32 7.93 -4.05
N LEU A 46 8.79 6.78 -3.58
CA LEU A 46 8.92 6.48 -2.15
C LEU A 46 9.80 7.52 -1.44
N ASN A 47 10.98 7.79 -1.99
CA ASN A 47 11.90 8.77 -1.41
C ASN A 47 11.28 10.17 -1.41
N ALA A 48 10.63 10.59 -2.50
CA ALA A 48 9.95 11.87 -2.58
C ALA A 48 8.84 11.99 -1.52
N ARG A 49 8.06 10.92 -1.31
CA ARG A 49 6.98 10.92 -0.31
C ARG A 49 7.49 10.99 1.12
N VAL A 50 8.54 10.24 1.44
CA VAL A 50 9.18 10.32 2.75
C VAL A 50 9.72 11.73 3.03
N GLN A 51 10.34 12.37 2.04
CA GLN A 51 10.84 13.75 2.18
C GLN A 51 9.70 14.75 2.36
N LEU A 52 8.62 14.61 1.60
CA LEU A 52 7.43 15.46 1.74
C LEU A 52 6.86 15.37 3.16
N ILE A 53 6.73 14.16 3.72
CA ILE A 53 6.21 13.96 5.09
C ILE A 53 7.16 14.58 6.12
N LYS A 54 8.47 14.37 5.97
CA LYS A 54 9.49 14.95 6.85
C LYS A 54 9.45 16.47 6.85
N ASN A 55 9.17 17.10 5.71
CA ASN A 55 9.08 18.54 5.57
C ASN A 55 7.75 19.10 6.08
N ALA A 56 6.66 18.34 5.95
CA ALA A 56 5.33 18.77 6.36
C ALA A 56 5.09 18.62 7.88
N ARG A 57 5.65 17.59 8.51
CA ARG A 57 5.34 17.26 9.92
C ARG A 57 6.52 16.62 10.65
N HIS A 58 6.56 16.84 11.96
CA HIS A 58 7.54 16.23 12.87
C HIS A 58 6.86 15.52 14.05
N GLY A 59 7.62 14.68 14.74
CA GLY A 59 7.18 13.92 15.92
C GLY A 59 6.65 12.52 15.61
N ALA A 60 6.19 11.83 16.64
CA ALA A 60 5.87 10.40 16.58
C ALA A 60 4.81 10.03 15.51
N ALA A 61 3.83 10.90 15.27
CA ALA A 61 2.82 10.69 14.22
C ALA A 61 3.45 10.70 12.82
N ALA A 62 4.40 11.61 12.56
CA ALA A 62 5.12 11.68 11.28
C ALA A 62 6.03 10.46 11.10
N GLU A 63 6.72 10.03 12.16
CA GLU A 63 7.58 8.84 12.11
C GLU A 63 6.77 7.56 11.84
N SER A 64 5.64 7.39 12.52
CA SER A 64 4.70 6.28 12.28
C SER A 64 4.22 6.28 10.83
N PHE A 65 3.90 7.46 10.29
CA PHE A 65 3.45 7.60 8.92
C PHE A 65 4.54 7.31 7.88
N ILE A 66 5.77 7.78 8.13
CA ILE A 66 6.94 7.46 7.31
C ILE A 66 7.16 5.95 7.28
N ARG A 67 7.10 5.29 8.43
CA ARG A 67 7.28 3.83 8.54
C ARG A 67 6.25 3.09 7.70
N HIS A 68 4.99 3.52 7.79
CA HIS A 68 3.92 2.97 6.96
C HIS A 68 4.16 3.17 5.46
N VAL A 69 4.59 4.36 5.02
CA VAL A 69 4.91 4.62 3.61
C VAL A 69 6.10 3.78 3.14
N GLN A 70 7.10 3.55 4.00
CA GLN A 70 8.24 2.67 3.71
C GLN A 70 7.83 1.21 3.59
N GLU A 71 6.96 0.71 4.46
CA GLU A 71 6.41 -0.65 4.36
C GLU A 71 5.70 -0.86 3.02
N VAL A 72 4.88 0.10 2.61
CA VAL A 72 4.17 0.07 1.32
C VAL A 72 5.15 0.13 0.14
N GLY A 73 6.14 1.01 0.20
CA GLY A 73 7.18 1.09 -0.84
C GLY A 73 7.97 -0.21 -0.97
N ASN A 74 8.38 -0.81 0.15
CA ASN A 74 9.12 -2.08 0.16
C ASN A 74 8.28 -3.24 -0.39
N LEU A 75 6.97 -3.25 -0.10
CA LEU A 75 6.03 -4.21 -0.68
C LEU A 75 6.00 -4.09 -2.20
N LEU A 76 5.88 -2.87 -2.74
CA LEU A 76 5.83 -2.63 -4.18
C LEU A 76 7.19 -2.83 -4.89
N LEU A 77 8.30 -2.68 -4.18
CA LEU A 77 9.64 -2.97 -4.71
C LEU A 77 9.99 -4.46 -4.70
N THR A 78 9.23 -5.27 -3.97
CA THR A 78 9.45 -6.71 -3.89
C THR A 78 8.58 -7.42 -4.94
N PRO A 79 9.15 -8.01 -6.01
CA PRO A 79 8.38 -8.46 -7.17
C PRO A 79 7.23 -9.42 -6.83
N HIS A 80 7.47 -10.45 -6.02
CA HIS A 80 6.44 -11.42 -5.65
C HIS A 80 5.32 -10.82 -4.80
N LEU A 81 5.63 -9.86 -3.92
CA LEU A 81 4.62 -9.18 -3.09
C LEU A 81 3.79 -8.21 -3.93
N LYS A 82 4.46 -7.50 -4.84
CA LYS A 82 3.80 -6.62 -5.81
C LYS A 82 2.83 -7.41 -6.69
N GLU A 83 3.26 -8.54 -7.26
CA GLU A 83 2.39 -9.39 -8.09
C GLU A 83 1.17 -9.90 -7.34
N ALA A 84 1.34 -10.36 -6.09
CA ALA A 84 0.24 -10.77 -5.24
C ALA A 84 -0.74 -9.61 -4.97
N TYR A 85 -0.20 -8.43 -4.66
CA TYR A 85 -1.00 -7.22 -4.43
C TYR A 85 -1.74 -6.77 -5.69
N ASP A 86 -1.07 -6.79 -6.84
CA ASP A 86 -1.65 -6.44 -8.12
C ASP A 86 -2.80 -7.39 -8.47
N GLY A 87 -2.63 -8.69 -8.22
CA GLY A 87 -3.70 -9.68 -8.38
C GLY A 87 -4.94 -9.36 -7.55
N ILE A 88 -4.77 -8.92 -6.30
CA ILE A 88 -5.88 -8.48 -5.44
C ILE A 88 -6.55 -7.21 -6.02
N LEU A 89 -5.74 -6.24 -6.45
CA LEU A 89 -6.25 -4.97 -6.98
C LEU A 89 -7.02 -5.15 -8.30
N LEU A 90 -6.59 -6.08 -9.17
CA LEU A 90 -7.34 -6.47 -10.38
C LEU A 90 -8.68 -7.11 -10.01
N GLN A 91 -8.72 -8.03 -9.05
CA GLN A 91 -9.96 -8.68 -8.62
C GLN A 91 -10.97 -7.67 -8.06
N GLN A 92 -10.51 -6.70 -7.26
CA GLN A 92 -11.34 -5.62 -6.74
C GLN A 92 -11.90 -4.70 -7.84
N THR A 93 -11.15 -4.52 -8.92
CA THR A 93 -11.58 -3.69 -10.06
C THR A 93 -12.59 -4.43 -10.94
N LEU A 94 -12.46 -5.75 -11.08
CA LEU A 94 -13.35 -6.60 -11.88
C LEU A 94 -14.66 -6.93 -11.17
N ASN A 95 -14.63 -7.01 -9.84
CA ASN A 95 -15.82 -7.22 -9.01
C ASN A 95 -15.94 -6.07 -8.01
N PRO A 96 -16.29 -4.85 -8.48
CA PRO A 96 -16.48 -3.73 -7.57
C PRO A 96 -17.55 -4.14 -6.55
N PRO A 97 -17.29 -4.01 -5.23
CA PRO A 97 -18.33 -4.25 -4.24
C PRO A 97 -19.51 -3.37 -4.64
N ALA A 98 -20.67 -4.00 -4.87
CA ALA A 98 -21.87 -3.35 -5.40
C ALA A 98 -22.02 -1.99 -4.72
N SER A 99 -21.69 -0.93 -5.46
CA SER A 99 -21.76 0.43 -4.97
C SER A 99 -23.16 0.59 -4.41
N VAL A 100 -23.26 0.90 -3.11
CA VAL A 100 -24.52 1.31 -2.50
C VAL A 100 -25.16 2.28 -3.49
N PRO A 101 -26.40 2.02 -3.97
CA PRO A 101 -27.03 2.87 -4.96
C PRO A 101 -26.88 4.31 -4.50
N PRO A 102 -26.50 5.26 -5.38
CA PRO A 102 -26.45 6.65 -5.00
C PRO A 102 -27.80 6.96 -4.35
N ALA A 103 -27.77 7.29 -3.06
CA ALA A 103 -28.96 7.74 -2.36
C ALA A 103 -29.59 8.80 -3.26
N PRO A 104 -30.89 8.72 -3.57
CA PRO A 104 -31.52 9.71 -4.41
C PRO A 104 -31.20 11.07 -3.79
N TYR A 105 -30.39 11.87 -4.50
CA TYR A 105 -30.17 13.28 -4.21
C TYR A 105 -31.49 14.00 -4.52
N GLY A 106 -32.51 13.68 -3.74
CA GLY A 106 -33.77 14.39 -3.66
C GLY A 106 -33.57 15.56 -2.74
N LEU A 107 -32.83 16.58 -3.20
CA LEU A 107 -33.10 17.99 -2.94
C LEU A 107 -32.43 18.79 -4.06
N ALA A 108 -33.27 19.20 -5.01
CA ALA A 108 -33.09 20.26 -5.99
C ALA A 108 -31.80 21.09 -5.80
N GLN A 109 -30.82 20.88 -6.69
CA GLN A 109 -29.96 22.00 -7.05
C GLN A 109 -30.87 23.07 -7.68
N PRO A 110 -30.84 24.33 -7.20
CA PRO A 110 -31.45 25.43 -7.93
C PRO A 110 -30.74 25.51 -9.27
N GLN A 111 -31.42 25.09 -10.33
CA GLN A 111 -31.02 25.35 -11.69
C GLN A 111 -30.83 26.86 -11.81
N PRO A 112 -29.61 27.37 -12.11
CA PRO A 112 -29.44 28.78 -12.39
C PRO A 112 -30.35 29.12 -13.56
N ALA A 113 -31.19 30.14 -13.38
CA ALA A 113 -32.09 30.62 -14.41
C ALA A 113 -31.31 30.82 -15.73
N PRO A 114 -31.87 30.46 -16.90
CA PRO A 114 -31.24 30.77 -18.17
C PRO A 114 -30.98 32.27 -18.24
N ALA A 115 -29.71 32.63 -18.38
CA ALA A 115 -29.29 34.02 -18.56
C ALA A 115 -30.06 34.62 -19.75
N PRO A 116 -30.59 35.86 -19.63
CA PRO A 116 -31.25 36.51 -20.74
C PRO A 116 -30.28 36.64 -21.92
N ALA A 117 -30.80 36.34 -23.11
CA ALA A 117 -30.10 36.37 -24.38
C ALA A 117 -29.21 37.62 -24.51
N GLN A 118 -27.92 37.39 -24.73
CA GLN A 118 -27.01 38.44 -25.16
C GLN A 118 -27.50 38.95 -26.53
N VAL A 119 -27.90 40.21 -26.57
CA VAL A 119 -28.12 40.94 -27.82
C VAL A 119 -26.78 41.01 -28.58
N PRO A 120 -26.74 40.64 -29.88
CA PRO A 120 -25.52 40.80 -30.66
C PRO A 120 -25.30 42.29 -30.92
N PHE A 121 -24.22 42.83 -30.36
CA PHE A 121 -23.75 44.18 -30.69
C PHE A 121 -23.11 44.13 -32.10
N PRO A 122 -23.62 44.87 -33.10
CA PRO A 122 -22.98 44.96 -34.40
C PRO A 122 -21.96 46.09 -34.38
N GLY A 123 -20.68 45.76 -34.55
CA GLY A 123 -19.68 46.75 -34.91
C GLY A 123 -18.37 46.64 -34.14
N GLN A 124 -17.52 45.67 -34.49
CA GLN A 124 -16.08 45.92 -34.53
C GLN A 124 -15.49 45.33 -35.81
N PRO A 125 -14.95 46.16 -36.72
CA PRO A 125 -14.27 45.70 -37.92
C PRO A 125 -12.92 45.08 -37.58
N HIS A 126 -12.63 43.99 -38.29
CA HIS A 126 -11.33 43.34 -38.34
C HIS A 126 -10.23 44.31 -38.77
N ALA A 127 -9.15 44.40 -37.98
CA ALA A 127 -7.83 44.79 -38.46
C ALA A 127 -6.75 44.35 -37.44
N TYR A 128 -6.39 43.07 -37.45
CA TYR A 128 -5.06 42.70 -36.96
C TYR A 128 -4.16 42.45 -38.16
N SER A 129 -3.35 43.47 -38.37
CA SER A 129 -2.34 43.62 -39.40
C SER A 129 -1.30 42.51 -39.34
N ALA A 130 -1.01 41.97 -40.51
CA ALA A 130 0.18 41.18 -40.76
C ALA A 130 1.45 42.03 -40.58
N GLY A 131 2.52 41.37 -40.13
CA GLY A 131 3.91 41.81 -40.32
C GLY A 131 4.56 42.46 -39.12
N GLN A 132 5.33 41.67 -38.35
CA GLN A 132 6.70 42.01 -37.98
C GLN A 132 7.37 40.85 -37.23
N GLN A 133 8.22 40.15 -37.96
CA GLN A 133 9.28 39.28 -37.47
C GLN A 133 10.46 40.17 -37.06
N PRO A 134 10.88 40.19 -35.79
CA PRO A 134 12.16 40.78 -35.42
C PRO A 134 13.29 39.76 -35.58
N THR A 135 14.31 40.21 -36.31
CA THR A 135 15.62 39.61 -36.54
C THR A 135 16.41 39.36 -35.24
N PRO A 136 17.32 38.37 -35.22
CA PRO A 136 18.29 38.20 -34.15
C PRO A 136 19.42 39.21 -34.32
N THR A 137 19.65 40.06 -33.33
CA THR A 137 20.84 40.91 -33.25
C THR A 137 21.56 40.61 -31.95
N ALA A 138 22.71 39.96 -32.10
CA ALA A 138 23.70 39.79 -31.05
C ALA A 138 24.31 41.15 -30.66
N PRO A 139 24.60 41.35 -29.37
CA PRO A 139 25.71 42.20 -28.98
C PRO A 139 26.78 41.37 -28.27
N ALA A 140 27.97 41.43 -28.85
CA ALA A 140 29.23 41.20 -28.16
C ALA A 140 29.32 42.17 -26.97
N GLY A 141 29.51 41.62 -25.78
CA GLY A 141 29.63 42.36 -24.52
C GLY A 141 30.38 41.53 -23.50
N SER A 142 31.71 41.52 -23.65
CA SER A 142 32.70 41.05 -22.69
C SER A 142 32.53 41.77 -21.34
N VAL A 143 32.02 41.07 -20.33
CA VAL A 143 32.08 41.52 -18.93
C VAL A 143 33.26 40.84 -18.21
N PRO A 144 34.13 41.61 -17.54
CA PRO A 144 35.28 41.07 -16.85
C PRO A 144 34.88 40.28 -15.60
N ARG A 145 35.52 39.12 -15.50
CA ARG A 145 35.63 38.22 -14.35
C ARG A 145 36.00 38.99 -13.08
N ALA A 146 35.00 39.30 -12.26
CA ALA A 146 35.20 39.76 -10.89
C ALA A 146 35.58 38.56 -10.01
N THR A 147 36.85 38.49 -9.63
CA THR A 147 37.39 37.65 -8.57
C THR A 147 36.73 38.02 -7.23
N ALA A 148 35.79 37.20 -6.78
CA ALA A 148 35.30 37.24 -5.41
C ALA A 148 36.34 36.58 -4.47
N PRO A 149 36.66 37.19 -3.31
CA PRO A 149 37.63 36.65 -2.38
C PRO A 149 37.08 35.38 -1.69
N ALA A 150 37.89 34.32 -1.75
CA ALA A 150 37.68 33.07 -1.05
C ALA A 150 37.57 33.31 0.47
N LYS A 151 36.35 33.25 1.01
CA LYS A 151 36.13 33.09 2.46
C LYS A 151 36.63 31.71 2.84
N GLN A 152 37.75 31.68 3.58
CA GLN A 152 38.31 30.52 4.25
C GLN A 152 37.22 29.79 5.05
N SER A 153 36.77 28.65 4.54
CA SER A 153 35.94 27.72 5.28
C SER A 153 36.81 27.04 6.34
N LYS A 154 36.45 27.21 7.61
CA LYS A 154 37.08 26.54 8.76
C LYS A 154 37.13 25.02 8.53
N PRO A 155 38.23 24.33 8.90
CA PRO A 155 38.35 22.89 8.72
C PRO A 155 37.28 22.18 9.56
N ARG A 156 36.39 21.45 8.89
CA ARG A 156 35.41 20.58 9.56
C ARG A 156 36.14 19.50 10.35
N PRO A 157 35.78 19.24 11.62
CA PRO A 157 36.37 18.16 12.39
C PRO A 157 36.04 16.82 11.72
N LYS A 158 37.08 16.07 11.35
CA LYS A 158 36.95 14.73 10.78
C LYS A 158 36.42 13.80 11.87
N LEU A 159 35.11 13.55 11.87
CA LEU A 159 34.49 12.54 12.73
C LEU A 159 35.04 11.18 12.28
N LYS A 160 35.93 10.61 13.09
CA LYS A 160 36.51 9.29 12.85
C LYS A 160 35.37 8.27 12.90
N ARG A 161 34.92 7.85 11.72
CA ARG A 161 33.95 6.77 11.52
C ARG A 161 34.65 5.47 11.93
N THR A 162 34.62 5.15 13.21
CA THR A 162 35.04 3.85 13.75
C THR A 162 34.09 2.81 13.18
N GLY A 163 34.53 2.11 12.14
CA GLY A 163 33.79 0.99 11.59
C GLY A 163 33.65 -0.09 12.65
N ILE A 164 32.41 -0.36 13.06
CA ILE A 164 32.08 -1.50 13.91
C ILE A 164 32.40 -2.76 13.09
N HIS A 165 33.53 -3.39 13.40
CA HIS A 165 33.95 -4.62 12.75
C HIS A 165 33.09 -5.76 13.30
N VAL A 166 32.05 -6.14 12.56
CA VAL A 166 31.30 -7.35 12.88
C VAL A 166 32.19 -8.55 12.54
N PRO A 167 32.56 -9.39 13.51
CA PRO A 167 33.45 -10.50 13.25
C PRO A 167 32.76 -11.52 12.34
N VAL A 168 33.54 -12.19 11.48
CA VAL A 168 33.03 -13.07 10.41
C VAL A 168 32.11 -14.17 10.95
N TRP A 169 32.40 -14.71 12.14
CA TRP A 169 31.57 -15.75 12.76
C TRP A 169 30.14 -15.28 13.05
N VAL A 170 29.94 -14.01 13.44
CA VAL A 170 28.59 -13.45 13.66
C VAL A 170 27.82 -13.36 12.35
N ARG A 171 28.48 -13.03 11.24
CA ARG A 171 27.85 -13.02 9.91
C ARG A 171 27.40 -14.42 9.48
N LEU A 172 28.21 -15.45 9.76
CA LEU A 172 27.86 -16.84 9.45
C LEU A 172 26.67 -17.34 10.28
N VAL A 173 26.59 -16.97 11.57
CA VAL A 173 25.43 -17.31 12.42
C VAL A 173 24.15 -16.67 11.88
N ILE A 174 24.19 -15.39 11.49
CA ILE A 174 23.02 -14.70 10.93
C ILE A 174 22.56 -15.38 9.63
N ILE A 175 23.49 -15.72 8.73
CA ILE A 175 23.17 -16.43 7.49
C ILE A 175 22.54 -17.80 7.78
N GLY A 176 23.11 -18.56 8.72
CA GLY A 176 22.56 -19.86 9.13
C GLY A 176 21.13 -19.77 9.67
N MET A 177 20.84 -18.77 10.50
CA MET A 177 19.47 -18.53 11.00
C MET A 177 18.49 -18.19 9.87
N PHE A 178 18.90 -17.38 8.90
CA PHE A 178 18.05 -17.05 7.75
C PHE A 178 17.72 -18.28 6.90
N VAL A 179 18.69 -19.16 6.65
CA VAL A 179 18.48 -20.41 5.90
C VAL A 179 17.55 -21.35 6.66
N ALA A 180 17.74 -21.53 7.97
CA ALA A 180 16.88 -22.38 8.80
C ALA A 180 15.44 -21.85 8.87
N ALA A 181 15.26 -20.54 9.05
CA ALA A 181 13.95 -19.91 9.07
C ALA A 181 13.22 -20.08 7.72
N HIS A 182 13.91 -19.86 6.59
CA HIS A 182 13.32 -20.08 5.28
C HIS A 182 13.01 -21.56 5.04
N GLY A 183 13.90 -22.47 5.44
CA GLY A 183 13.65 -23.91 5.37
C GLY A 183 12.39 -24.33 6.14
N ALA A 184 12.20 -23.80 7.35
CA ALA A 184 10.99 -24.05 8.15
C ALA A 184 9.72 -23.49 7.48
N ILE A 185 9.79 -22.29 6.89
CA ILE A 185 8.67 -21.70 6.16
C ILE A 185 8.31 -22.54 4.92
N TYR A 186 9.30 -22.95 4.13
CA TYR A 186 9.07 -23.82 2.97
C TYR A 186 8.51 -25.18 3.37
N TRP A 187 9.02 -25.77 4.44
CA TRP A 187 8.51 -27.05 4.96
C TRP A 187 7.06 -26.93 5.44
N TYR A 188 6.74 -25.86 6.18
CA TYR A 188 5.37 -25.61 6.66
C TYR A 188 4.39 -25.35 5.51
N ALA A 189 4.81 -24.59 4.49
CA ALA A 189 4.00 -24.36 3.30
C ALA A 189 3.75 -25.65 2.51
N TYR A 190 4.77 -26.52 2.40
CA TYR A 190 4.64 -27.80 1.71
C TYR A 190 3.61 -28.72 2.40
N ASP A 191 3.60 -28.77 3.74
CA ASP A 191 2.58 -29.51 4.49
C ASP A 191 1.18 -28.88 4.32
N TYR A 192 1.10 -27.55 4.31
CA TYR A 192 -0.18 -26.84 4.15
C TYR A 192 -0.82 -27.06 2.77
N LEU A 193 -0.02 -27.10 1.70
CA LEU A 193 -0.52 -27.31 0.34
C LEU A 193 -0.90 -28.77 0.06
N ASN A 194 -0.30 -29.73 0.77
CA ASN A 194 -0.53 -31.15 0.53
C ASN A 194 -1.53 -31.80 1.49
N LYS A 195 -2.16 -31.04 2.39
CA LYS A 195 -3.26 -31.58 3.20
C LYS A 195 -4.47 -31.87 2.30
N PRO A 196 -4.99 -33.11 2.29
CA PRO A 196 -6.20 -33.42 1.55
C PRO A 196 -7.35 -32.58 2.09
N VAL A 197 -7.93 -31.75 1.22
CA VAL A 197 -9.17 -31.03 1.48
C VAL A 197 -10.28 -32.07 1.63
N ASN A 198 -10.58 -32.42 2.88
CA ASN A 198 -11.81 -33.11 3.22
C ASN A 198 -12.93 -32.06 3.18
N SER A 199 -13.48 -31.81 1.99
CA SER A 199 -14.71 -31.03 1.85
C SER A 199 -15.85 -31.77 2.55
N PRO A 200 -16.55 -31.17 3.53
CA PRO A 200 -17.83 -31.70 3.96
C PRO A 200 -18.82 -31.51 2.80
N THR A 201 -19.11 -32.60 2.09
CA THR A 201 -20.21 -32.69 1.15
C THR A 201 -21.50 -32.26 1.85
N GLY A 202 -22.04 -31.10 1.47
CA GLY A 202 -23.35 -30.66 1.88
C GLY A 202 -24.39 -31.61 1.33
N GLU A 203 -24.94 -32.47 2.19
CA GLU A 203 -26.13 -33.25 1.90
C GLU A 203 -27.36 -32.36 2.09
N LEU A 204 -27.93 -31.93 0.97
CA LEU A 204 -29.28 -31.40 0.87
C LEU A 204 -30.28 -32.55 1.04
N SER A 205 -30.88 -32.68 2.22
CA SER A 205 -32.14 -33.43 2.44
C SER A 205 -33.04 -32.58 3.35
N GLN A 206 -33.99 -31.84 2.80
CA GLN A 206 -35.35 -32.26 2.43
C GLN A 206 -36.32 -32.10 3.61
N THR A 207 -37.09 -31.01 3.54
CA THR A 207 -38.25 -30.69 4.35
C THR A 207 -39.26 -31.85 4.38
N GLN A 208 -39.56 -32.36 5.58
CA GLN A 208 -40.74 -33.16 5.82
C GLN A 208 -41.26 -32.97 7.26
N ASP A 209 -42.21 -32.04 7.41
CA ASP A 209 -43.35 -32.21 8.33
C ASP A 209 -44.39 -33.09 7.61
N PRO A 210 -45.29 -33.85 8.27
CA PRO A 210 -45.88 -33.58 9.59
C PRO A 210 -46.08 -34.80 10.53
N ALA A 211 -46.38 -34.47 11.80
CA ALA A 211 -47.25 -35.18 12.77
C ALA A 211 -47.33 -36.72 12.78
N THR A 212 -47.06 -37.32 13.95
CA THR A 212 -47.99 -38.20 14.71
C THR A 212 -47.26 -39.21 15.60
N ASN A 213 -47.49 -39.07 16.91
CA ASN A 213 -47.58 -40.08 17.98
C ASN A 213 -46.53 -41.19 18.19
N SER A 214 -46.09 -41.21 19.45
CA SER A 214 -45.89 -42.37 20.35
C SER A 214 -44.47 -42.91 20.55
N PRO A 215 -44.02 -43.04 21.83
CA PRO A 215 -42.90 -43.88 22.24
C PRO A 215 -43.38 -45.32 22.46
N PRO A 216 -42.50 -46.34 22.42
CA PRO A 216 -42.09 -47.00 23.68
C PRO A 216 -40.64 -47.57 23.65
N VAL A 217 -39.91 -47.50 24.76
CA VAL A 217 -39.57 -48.60 25.71
C VAL A 217 -38.54 -49.64 25.20
N GLY A 218 -37.48 -49.83 26.01
CA GLY A 218 -36.78 -51.11 26.18
C GLY A 218 -35.30 -51.10 25.76
N GLU A 219 -34.32 -51.03 26.69
CA GLU A 219 -33.64 -52.20 27.32
C GLU A 219 -32.89 -53.07 26.28
N THR A 220 -31.56 -53.12 26.18
CA THR A 220 -30.58 -53.72 27.12
C THR A 220 -29.18 -53.55 26.47
N ALA A 221 -28.17 -53.09 27.23
CA ALA A 221 -27.04 -53.87 27.76
C ALA A 221 -25.82 -54.10 26.83
N ASN A 222 -24.66 -53.76 27.40
CA ASN A 222 -23.32 -54.31 27.21
C ASN A 222 -22.56 -54.02 25.90
N THR A 223 -21.39 -53.40 26.02
CA THR A 223 -20.11 -54.14 26.15
C THR A 223 -18.94 -53.16 26.24
N ALA A 224 -18.13 -53.35 27.26
CA ALA A 224 -16.82 -52.75 27.44
C ALA A 224 -15.81 -53.33 26.44
N ASN A 225 -14.94 -52.49 25.87
CA ASN A 225 -13.51 -52.76 25.70
C ASN A 225 -12.80 -51.50 25.18
N GLU A 226 -11.74 -51.03 25.86
CA GLU A 226 -10.32 -51.26 25.52
C GLU A 226 -9.96 -50.71 24.12
N GLN A 227 -8.92 -49.92 23.88
CA GLN A 227 -7.60 -49.89 24.48
C GLN A 227 -6.90 -48.62 24.00
N SER A 228 -6.40 -47.80 24.93
CA SER A 228 -5.54 -46.66 24.64
C SER A 228 -4.10 -47.16 24.55
N VAL A 229 -3.57 -47.30 23.33
CA VAL A 229 -2.16 -47.68 23.09
C VAL A 229 -1.34 -46.41 22.85
N SER A 230 -0.52 -46.05 23.84
CA SER A 230 0.54 -45.04 23.71
C SER A 230 1.71 -45.58 22.89
N PRO A 231 2.35 -44.77 22.02
CA PRO A 231 3.57 -45.16 21.31
C PRO A 231 4.84 -45.11 22.19
N PRO A 232 5.85 -45.96 21.92
CA PRO A 232 7.11 -46.00 22.69
C PRO A 232 8.08 -44.85 22.35
N PRO A 233 9.01 -44.51 23.28
CA PRO A 233 10.01 -43.46 23.07
C PRO A 233 11.19 -43.91 22.17
N PRO A 234 11.88 -42.96 21.50
CA PRO A 234 12.97 -43.26 20.57
C PRO A 234 14.30 -43.65 21.26
N PRO A 235 15.17 -44.42 20.59
CA PRO A 235 16.45 -44.88 21.12
C PRO A 235 17.49 -43.76 21.24
N GLN A 236 18.28 -43.78 22.32
CA GLN A 236 19.42 -42.89 22.53
C GLN A 236 20.66 -43.39 21.77
N PRO A 237 21.47 -42.50 21.18
CA PRO A 237 22.72 -42.86 20.52
C PRO A 237 23.88 -43.11 21.51
N PRO A 238 24.92 -43.88 21.10
CA PRO A 238 26.04 -44.32 21.94
C PRO A 238 27.06 -43.23 22.27
#